data_AF-A0A0F9IC93-F1
#
_entry.id   AF-A0A0F9IC93-F1
#
_cell.length_a   1.000
_cell.length_b   1.000
_cell.length_c   1.000
_cell.angle_alpha   90.00
_cell.angle_beta   90.00
_cell.angle_gamma   90.00
#
_symmetry.space_group_name_H-M   'P 1'
#
loop_
_entity.id
_entity.type
_entity.pdbx_description
1 polymer ?
#
loop_
_entity_poly.entity_id
_entity_poly.type
_entity_poly.pdbx_seq_one_letter_code
_entity_poly.pdbx_strand_id
1 'polypeptide(L)'
;MDFRTILREATRPEHDHLDCMFTALDIAKLDGFASFFKVHLTCFQLMAKVAVDGSYSHKSLCQMVNCLALDLDVLGGRQTQTGIKLSAKIDPLAIDYLVAGSRLGSKVSRKRWSGSDDPIVRRSNHYFGLDSNAVFWQLTCKALAEIYPDSHRAKVITRDTKILFRLFSTVYENADAKEAAVV
;
A
#
# COMPACT_ATOMS: atom_id res chain seq x y z
N MET A 1 -21.71 -5.75 16.42
CA MET A 1 -20.35 -5.53 15.88
C MET A 1 -20.47 -4.47 14.80
N ASP A 2 -19.66 -3.41 14.85
CA ASP A 2 -19.72 -2.37 13.81
C ASP A 2 -19.12 -2.85 12.48
N PHE A 3 -19.44 -2.15 11.38
CA PHE A 3 -18.95 -2.55 10.05
C PHE A 3 -17.42 -2.48 9.94
N ARG A 4 -16.75 -1.55 10.64
CA ARG A 4 -15.28 -1.48 10.66
C ARG A 4 -14.67 -2.79 11.17
N THR A 5 -15.19 -3.33 12.26
CA THR A 5 -14.70 -4.58 12.84
C THR A 5 -14.96 -5.74 11.88
N ILE A 6 -16.13 -5.76 11.24
CA ILE A 6 -16.47 -6.76 10.21
C ILE A 6 -15.52 -6.67 9.03
N LEU A 7 -15.24 -5.47 8.52
CA LEU A 7 -14.33 -5.24 7.41
C LEU A 7 -12.93 -5.77 7.75
N ARG A 8 -12.41 -5.43 8.93
CA ARG A 8 -11.08 -5.87 9.38
C ARG A 8 -10.96 -7.39 9.41
N GLU A 9 -11.93 -8.09 10.02
CA GLU A 9 -11.90 -9.56 10.06
C GLU A 9 -12.10 -10.17 8.67
N ALA A 10 -12.98 -9.58 7.85
CA ALA A 10 -13.23 -10.07 6.50
C ALA A 10 -12.00 -9.94 5.59
N THR A 11 -11.15 -8.92 5.79
CA THR A 11 -9.93 -8.66 5.01
C THR A 11 -8.66 -9.19 5.66
N ARG A 12 -8.76 -9.80 6.85
CA ARG A 12 -7.61 -10.33 7.60
C ARG A 12 -6.79 -11.33 6.77
N PRO A 13 -7.38 -12.29 6.03
CA PRO A 13 -6.58 -13.22 5.24
C PRO A 13 -5.70 -12.54 4.20
N GLU A 14 -6.23 -11.54 3.48
CA GLU A 14 -5.45 -10.78 2.52
C GLU A 14 -4.38 -9.91 3.19
N HIS A 15 -4.68 -9.30 4.33
CA HIS A 15 -3.71 -8.53 5.11
C HIS A 15 -2.55 -9.40 5.62
N ASP A 16 -2.87 -10.54 6.25
CA ASP A 16 -1.87 -11.45 6.83
C ASP A 16 -0.98 -12.06 5.73
N HIS A 17 -1.53 -12.31 4.54
CA HIS A 17 -0.75 -12.73 3.38
C HIS A 17 0.26 -11.65 2.94
N LEU A 18 -0.15 -10.39 2.86
CA LEU A 18 0.77 -9.30 2.53
C LEU A 18 1.85 -9.10 3.60
N ASP A 19 1.49 -9.20 4.87
CA ASP A 19 2.44 -9.09 5.98
C ASP A 19 3.50 -10.20 5.90
N CYS A 20 3.08 -11.44 5.60
CA CYS A 20 4.00 -12.56 5.37
C CYS A 20 4.93 -12.29 4.17
N MET A 21 4.38 -11.83 3.05
CA MET A 21 5.14 -11.50 1.83
C MET A 21 6.19 -10.42 2.09
N PHE A 22 5.81 -9.31 2.74
CA PHE A 22 6.76 -8.22 3.05
C PHE A 22 7.70 -8.55 4.21
N THR A 23 7.34 -9.48 5.09
CA THR A 23 8.26 -10.01 6.09
C THR A 23 9.38 -10.81 5.45
N ALA A 24 9.08 -11.59 4.41
CA ALA A 24 10.08 -12.36 3.66
C ALA A 24 11.09 -11.48 2.91
N LEU A 25 10.72 -10.25 2.53
CA LEU A 25 11.67 -9.28 1.97
C LEU A 25 12.60 -8.74 3.06
N ASP A 26 13.90 -8.93 2.91
CA ASP A 26 14.89 -8.26 3.75
C ASP A 26 15.07 -6.81 3.29
N ILE A 27 14.20 -5.93 3.80
CA ILE A 27 14.22 -4.50 3.50
C ILE A 27 15.39 -3.74 4.15
N ALA A 28 16.27 -4.41 4.89
CA ALA A 28 17.55 -3.85 5.32
C ALA A 28 18.66 -4.06 4.26
N LYS A 29 18.38 -4.83 3.20
CA LYS A 29 19.28 -5.07 2.06
C LYS A 29 18.75 -4.38 0.81
N LEU A 30 19.65 -4.02 -0.09
CA LEU A 30 19.35 -3.25 -1.30
C LEU A 30 18.24 -3.89 -2.15
N ASP A 31 18.36 -5.17 -2.47
CA ASP A 31 17.40 -5.87 -3.35
C ASP A 31 16.01 -5.97 -2.73
N GLY A 32 15.95 -6.42 -1.46
CA GLY A 32 14.68 -6.52 -0.73
C GLY A 32 13.99 -5.16 -0.57
N PHE A 33 14.78 -4.10 -0.37
CA PHE A 33 14.28 -2.74 -0.26
C PHE A 33 13.80 -2.17 -1.60
N ALA A 34 14.55 -2.39 -2.69
CA ALA A 34 14.16 -2.00 -4.03
C ALA A 34 12.85 -2.70 -4.46
N SER A 35 12.73 -4.02 -4.21
CA SER A 35 11.50 -4.78 -4.48
C SER A 35 10.32 -4.24 -3.67
N PHE A 36 10.52 -3.97 -2.38
CA PHE A 36 9.49 -3.35 -1.54
C PHE A 36 8.98 -2.02 -2.15
N PHE A 37 9.87 -1.12 -2.58
CA PHE A 37 9.48 0.16 -3.18
C PHE A 37 8.89 0.04 -4.59
N LYS A 38 9.38 -0.85 -5.44
CA LYS A 38 8.79 -1.10 -6.77
C LYS A 38 7.31 -1.51 -6.66
N VAL A 39 7.00 -2.42 -5.73
CA VAL A 39 5.62 -2.86 -5.48
C VAL A 39 4.75 -1.71 -4.98
N HIS A 40 5.21 -1.01 -3.94
CA HIS A 40 4.45 0.11 -3.36
C HIS A 40 4.21 1.23 -4.37
N LEU A 41 5.23 1.61 -5.15
CA LEU A 41 5.12 2.65 -6.17
C LEU A 41 4.04 2.28 -7.20
N THR A 42 4.11 1.06 -7.73
CA THR A 42 3.15 0.57 -8.71
C THR A 42 1.73 0.53 -8.15
N CYS A 43 1.55 -0.02 -6.96
CA CYS A 43 0.24 -0.12 -6.33
C CYS A 43 -0.35 1.27 -6.05
N PHE A 44 0.43 2.19 -5.47
CA PHE A 44 -0.06 3.53 -5.14
C PHE A 44 -0.34 4.38 -6.37
N GLN A 45 0.41 4.22 -7.46
CA GLN A 45 0.07 4.86 -8.74
C GLN A 45 -1.26 4.35 -9.30
N LEU A 46 -1.52 3.04 -9.22
CA LEU A 46 -2.80 2.46 -9.67
C LEU A 46 -3.97 2.94 -8.80
N MET A 47 -3.77 3.02 -7.49
CA MET A 47 -4.78 3.56 -6.57
C MET A 47 -5.03 5.05 -6.78
N ALA A 48 -3.99 5.85 -7.00
CA ALA A 48 -4.13 7.29 -7.26
C ALA A 48 -5.03 7.56 -8.47
N LYS A 49 -4.92 6.74 -9.53
CA LYS A 49 -5.74 6.86 -10.75
C LYS A 49 -7.25 6.64 -10.53
N VAL A 50 -7.63 5.91 -9.48
CA VAL A 50 -9.03 5.59 -9.18
C VAL A 50 -9.55 6.28 -7.92
N ALA A 51 -8.66 6.93 -7.16
CA ALA A 51 -9.03 7.73 -6.02
C ALA A 51 -9.81 8.99 -6.48
N VAL A 52 -10.73 9.45 -5.65
CA VAL A 52 -11.49 10.68 -5.93
C VAL A 52 -10.51 11.85 -5.96
N ASP A 53 -10.48 12.58 -7.08
CA ASP A 53 -9.58 13.72 -7.24
C ASP A 53 -9.81 14.77 -6.14
N GLY A 54 -8.73 15.39 -5.69
CA GLY A 54 -8.74 16.35 -4.58
C GLY A 54 -8.97 15.76 -3.16
N SER A 55 -9.38 14.50 -3.04
CA SER A 55 -9.56 13.83 -1.73
C SER A 55 -8.25 13.73 -0.96
N TYR A 56 -8.34 13.52 0.37
CA TYR A 56 -7.16 13.34 1.20
C TYR A 56 -6.32 12.13 0.75
N SER A 57 -6.97 10.99 0.50
CA SER A 57 -6.31 9.78 0.01
C SER A 57 -5.60 10.00 -1.32
N HIS A 58 -6.23 10.69 -2.27
CA HIS A 58 -5.59 11.02 -3.54
C HIS A 58 -4.31 11.84 -3.33
N LYS A 59 -4.38 12.92 -2.54
CA LYS A 59 -3.21 13.75 -2.22
C LYS A 59 -2.10 12.96 -1.51
N SER A 60 -2.47 12.13 -0.55
CA SER A 60 -1.54 11.27 0.18
C SER A 60 -0.88 10.24 -0.74
N LEU A 61 -1.65 9.61 -1.64
CA LEU A 61 -1.13 8.69 -2.65
C LEU A 61 -0.14 9.39 -3.59
N CYS A 62 -0.47 10.59 -4.11
CA CYS A 62 0.45 11.37 -4.94
C CYS A 62 1.76 11.69 -4.20
N GLN A 63 1.69 12.08 -2.93
CA GLN A 63 2.88 12.34 -2.12
C GLN A 63 3.72 11.07 -1.91
N MET A 64 3.08 9.95 -1.56
CA MET A 64 3.75 8.65 -1.39
C MET A 64 4.42 8.20 -2.69
N VAL A 65 3.73 8.34 -3.83
CA VAL A 65 4.27 8.03 -5.17
C VAL A 65 5.51 8.86 -5.45
N ASN A 66 5.48 10.17 -5.21
CA ASN A 66 6.63 11.05 -5.44
C ASN A 66 7.82 10.66 -4.56
N CYS A 67 7.59 10.39 -3.26
CA CYS A 67 8.66 9.95 -2.37
C CYS A 67 9.26 8.61 -2.78
N LEU A 68 8.43 7.63 -3.16
CA LEU A 68 8.89 6.32 -3.61
C LEU A 68 9.67 6.40 -4.92
N ALA A 69 9.27 7.29 -5.84
CA ALA A 69 10.01 7.53 -7.08
C ALA A 69 11.40 8.10 -6.79
N LEU A 70 11.51 9.13 -5.94
CA LEU A 70 12.78 9.70 -5.51
C LEU A 70 13.68 8.66 -4.83
N ASP A 71 13.10 7.83 -3.96
CA ASP A 71 13.84 6.79 -3.27
C ASP A 71 14.34 5.69 -4.21
N LEU A 72 13.55 5.31 -5.23
CA LEU A 72 13.96 4.34 -6.26
C LEU A 72 15.03 4.88 -7.19
N ASP A 73 14.99 6.17 -7.53
CA ASP A 73 16.06 6.83 -8.31
C ASP A 73 17.41 6.75 -7.57
N VAL A 74 17.40 6.94 -6.25
CA VAL A 74 18.60 6.78 -5.41
C VAL A 74 19.11 5.33 -5.40
N LEU A 75 18.21 4.35 -5.43
CA LEU A 75 18.56 2.93 -5.50
C LEU A 75 19.05 2.49 -6.89
N GLY A 76 19.03 3.38 -7.89
CA GLY A 76 19.30 3.05 -9.29
C GLY A 76 18.22 2.15 -9.93
N GLY A 77 17.08 2.02 -9.26
CA GLY A 77 15.96 1.19 -9.71
C GLY A 77 15.18 1.90 -10.81
N ARG A 78 14.91 1.19 -11.91
CA ARG A 78 13.97 1.67 -12.93
C ARG A 78 12.57 1.19 -12.60
N GLN A 79 11.59 2.04 -12.86
CA GLN A 79 10.20 1.63 -12.78
C GLN A 79 9.88 0.66 -13.91
N THR A 80 9.42 -0.54 -13.56
CA THR A 80 8.93 -1.51 -14.55
C THR A 80 7.47 -1.19 -14.88
N GLN A 81 7.15 -1.05 -16.17
CA GLN A 81 5.75 -0.92 -16.58
C GLN A 81 5.00 -2.22 -16.26
N THR A 82 3.88 -2.07 -15.56
CA THR A 82 2.94 -3.18 -15.32
C THR A 82 1.78 -3.12 -16.31
N GLY A 83 1.34 -4.29 -16.77
CA GLY A 83 0.09 -4.44 -17.52
C GLY A 83 -1.14 -4.51 -16.59
N ILE A 84 -0.93 -4.53 -15.28
CA ILE A 84 -1.99 -4.63 -14.28
C ILE A 84 -2.84 -3.36 -14.30
N LYS A 85 -4.17 -3.53 -14.31
CA LYS A 85 -5.14 -2.44 -14.24
C LYS A 85 -6.08 -2.67 -13.06
N LEU A 86 -6.36 -1.59 -12.34
CA LEU A 86 -7.40 -1.58 -11.32
C LEU A 86 -8.74 -1.17 -11.96
N SER A 87 -9.84 -1.75 -11.48
CA SER A 87 -11.17 -1.34 -11.92
C SER A 87 -11.42 0.14 -11.57
N ALA A 88 -12.04 0.89 -12.48
CA ALA A 88 -12.35 2.31 -12.26
C ALA A 88 -13.42 2.58 -11.19
N LYS A 89 -14.10 1.54 -10.69
CA LYS A 89 -15.17 1.66 -9.69
C LYS A 89 -14.75 1.01 -8.38
N ILE A 90 -13.98 1.73 -7.58
CA ILE A 90 -13.64 1.39 -6.20
C ILE A 90 -14.36 2.37 -5.27
N ASP A 91 -15.04 1.88 -4.22
CA ASP A 91 -15.64 2.77 -3.22
C ASP A 91 -14.55 3.60 -2.53
N PRO A 92 -14.69 4.94 -2.43
CA PRO A 92 -13.67 5.80 -1.83
C PRO A 92 -13.26 5.40 -0.42
N LEU A 93 -14.19 4.88 0.40
CA LEU A 93 -13.86 4.45 1.77
C LEU A 93 -12.96 3.21 1.81
N ALA A 94 -12.95 2.39 0.77
CA ALA A 94 -12.00 1.28 0.65
C ALA A 94 -10.57 1.79 0.46
N ILE A 95 -10.39 2.85 -0.34
CA ILE A 95 -9.10 3.52 -0.54
C ILE A 95 -8.67 4.23 0.75
N ASP A 96 -9.58 5.00 1.37
CA ASP A 96 -9.30 5.70 2.62
C ASP A 96 -8.83 4.73 3.71
N TYR A 97 -9.49 3.58 3.84
CA TYR A 97 -9.13 2.55 4.81
C TYR A 97 -7.71 2.02 4.57
N LEU A 98 -7.35 1.74 3.32
CA LEU A 98 -6.03 1.21 2.98
C LEU A 98 -4.92 2.26 3.13
N VAL A 99 -5.15 3.49 2.65
CA VAL A 99 -4.19 4.60 2.76
C VAL A 99 -3.94 4.94 4.23
N ALA A 100 -5.00 5.10 5.02
CA ALA A 100 -4.86 5.38 6.44
C ALA A 100 -4.18 4.22 7.20
N GLY A 101 -4.52 2.97 6.88
CA GLY A 101 -3.92 1.78 7.48
C GLY A 101 -2.44 1.60 7.14
N SER A 102 -2.05 1.79 5.88
CA SER A 102 -0.66 1.62 5.41
C SER A 102 0.33 2.55 6.12
N ARG A 103 -0.08 3.80 6.43
CA ARG A 103 0.77 4.73 7.18
C ARG A 103 0.97 4.31 8.63
N LEU A 104 -0.04 3.70 9.26
CA LEU A 104 0.10 3.16 10.61
C LEU A 104 1.01 1.93 10.65
N GLY A 105 0.86 1.04 9.65
CA GLY A 105 1.67 -0.18 9.51
C GLY A 105 3.15 0.08 9.18
N SER A 106 3.45 1.23 8.56
CA SER A 106 4.82 1.58 8.14
C SER A 106 5.84 1.69 9.28
N LYS A 107 5.42 1.73 10.55
CA LYS A 107 6.32 1.79 11.72
C LYS A 107 7.22 0.55 11.83
N VAL A 108 6.67 -0.64 11.57
CA VAL A 108 7.44 -1.89 11.64
C VAL A 108 8.47 -1.92 10.51
N SER A 109 8.05 -1.59 9.29
CA SER A 109 8.95 -1.50 8.13
C SER A 109 10.02 -0.43 8.32
N ARG A 110 9.68 0.73 8.87
CA ARG A 110 10.64 1.80 9.20
C ARG A 110 11.70 1.31 10.20
N LYS A 111 11.31 0.54 11.22
CA LYS A 111 12.26 -0.03 12.19
C LYS A 111 13.23 -1.00 11.52
N ARG A 112 12.74 -1.92 10.66
CA ARG A 112 13.57 -2.87 9.92
C ARG A 112 14.55 -2.15 8.98
N TRP A 113 14.05 -1.18 8.21
CA TRP A 113 14.86 -0.32 7.34
C TRP A 113 15.96 0.43 8.10
N SER A 114 15.64 1.00 9.28
CA SER A 114 16.63 1.75 10.08
C SER A 114 17.80 0.90 10.60
N GLY A 115 17.66 -0.43 10.57
CA GLY A 115 18.73 -1.38 10.90
C GLY A 115 19.68 -1.67 9.73
N SER A 116 19.50 -1.04 8.56
CA SER A 116 20.41 -1.19 7.44
C SER A 116 21.73 -0.43 7.67
N ASP A 117 22.84 -1.09 7.34
CA ASP A 117 24.18 -0.48 7.26
C ASP A 117 24.54 -0.05 5.82
N ASP A 118 23.67 -0.32 4.84
CA ASP A 118 23.88 0.07 3.45
C ASP A 118 23.65 1.59 3.28
N PRO A 119 24.65 2.37 2.86
CA PRO A 119 24.53 3.82 2.73
C PRO A 119 23.46 4.26 1.70
N ILE A 120 23.22 3.46 0.66
CA ILE A 120 22.22 3.76 -0.38
C ILE A 120 20.83 3.55 0.21
N VAL A 121 20.60 2.41 0.86
CA VAL A 121 19.33 2.09 1.53
C VAL A 121 18.98 3.16 2.58
N ARG A 122 19.96 3.60 3.37
CA ARG A 122 19.75 4.66 4.38
C ARG A 122 19.45 6.04 3.80
N ARG A 123 19.96 6.35 2.60
CA ARG A 123 19.69 7.62 1.90
C ARG A 123 18.29 7.66 1.28
N SER A 124 17.76 6.50 0.88
CA SER A 124 16.40 6.34 0.34
C SER A 124 15.36 6.36 1.47
N ASN A 125 15.15 7.52 2.07
CA ASN A 125 14.35 7.69 3.28
C ASN A 125 13.08 8.53 3.10
N HIS A 126 12.76 9.03 1.90
CA HIS A 126 11.67 10.00 1.71
C HIS A 126 10.31 9.40 2.08
N TYR A 127 10.02 8.17 1.61
CA TYR A 127 8.75 7.50 1.89
C TYR A 127 8.57 7.18 3.37
N PHE A 128 9.66 6.75 4.01
CA PHE A 128 9.67 6.53 5.45
C PHE A 128 9.77 7.83 6.24
N GLY A 129 10.12 8.97 5.65
CA GLY A 129 10.08 10.29 6.29
C GLY A 129 8.67 10.86 6.41
N LEU A 130 7.71 10.34 5.63
CA LEU A 130 6.33 10.82 5.65
C LEU A 130 5.65 10.61 7.00
N ASP A 131 4.86 11.59 7.42
CA ASP A 131 4.08 11.51 8.66
C ASP A 131 2.84 10.61 8.50
N SER A 132 2.42 10.01 9.61
CA SER A 132 1.11 9.36 9.71
C SER A 132 0.08 10.39 10.16
N ASN A 133 -1.09 10.43 9.52
CA ASN A 133 -2.19 11.27 9.98
C ASN A 133 -3.17 10.47 10.84
N ALA A 134 -3.01 10.57 12.16
CA ALA A 134 -3.88 9.89 13.12
C ALA A 134 -5.34 10.37 13.03
N VAL A 135 -5.56 11.65 12.74
CA VAL A 135 -6.90 12.22 12.58
C VAL A 135 -7.60 11.62 11.37
N PHE A 136 -6.90 11.47 10.24
CA PHE A 136 -7.46 10.83 9.05
C PHE A 136 -7.89 9.39 9.34
N TRP A 137 -7.06 8.60 10.03
CA TRP A 137 -7.45 7.25 10.46
C TRP A 137 -8.69 7.22 11.34
N GLN A 138 -8.79 8.14 12.31
CA GLN A 138 -9.97 8.24 13.17
C GLN A 138 -11.24 8.58 12.39
N LEU A 139 -11.14 9.53 11.43
CA LEU A 139 -12.25 9.90 10.55
C LEU A 139 -12.70 8.73 9.67
N THR A 140 -11.76 8.00 9.07
CA THR A 140 -12.08 6.81 8.27
C THR A 140 -12.74 5.73 9.14
N CYS A 141 -12.23 5.48 10.35
CA CYS A 141 -12.82 4.52 11.28
C CYS A 141 -14.26 4.91 11.65
N LYS A 142 -14.50 6.19 11.93
CA LYS A 142 -15.84 6.72 12.23
C LYS A 142 -16.78 6.53 11.04
N ALA A 143 -16.34 6.91 9.83
CA ALA A 143 -17.14 6.77 8.61
C ALA A 143 -17.52 5.30 8.33
N LEU A 144 -16.61 4.36 8.59
CA LEU A 144 -16.90 2.92 8.46
C LEU A 144 -17.88 2.43 9.53
N ALA A 145 -17.78 2.92 10.77
CA ALA A 145 -18.66 2.51 11.85
C ALA A 145 -20.13 2.96 11.64
N GLU A 146 -20.35 4.04 10.88
CA GLU A 146 -21.67 4.56 10.53
C GLU A 146 -22.38 3.75 9.43
N ILE A 147 -21.68 2.83 8.75
CA ILE A 147 -22.26 2.00 7.70
C ILE A 147 -22.98 0.81 8.31
N TYR A 148 -24.24 0.61 7.92
CA TYR A 148 -24.99 -0.59 8.30
C TYR A 148 -24.33 -1.85 7.71
N PRO A 149 -23.91 -2.84 8.54
CA PRO A 149 -23.11 -3.98 8.09
C PRO A 149 -23.69 -4.80 6.94
N ASP A 150 -25.01 -4.99 6.88
CA ASP A 150 -25.62 -5.83 5.84
C ASP A 150 -26.00 -5.04 4.58
N SER A 151 -25.70 -3.74 4.56
CA SER A 151 -26.00 -2.87 3.42
C SER A 151 -25.24 -3.30 2.17
N HIS A 152 -25.80 -2.97 0.99
CA HIS A 152 -25.11 -3.18 -0.28
C HIS A 152 -23.74 -2.48 -0.31
N ARG A 153 -23.64 -1.27 0.25
CA ARG A 153 -22.39 -0.51 0.30
C ARG A 153 -21.32 -1.20 1.16
N ALA A 154 -21.69 -1.79 2.29
CA ALA A 154 -20.76 -2.56 3.13
C ALA A 154 -20.13 -3.74 2.36
N LYS A 155 -20.95 -4.46 1.57
CA LYS A 155 -20.48 -5.56 0.71
C LYS A 155 -19.53 -5.06 -0.38
N VAL A 156 -19.84 -3.92 -1.00
CA VAL A 156 -18.98 -3.26 -2.01
C VAL A 156 -17.63 -2.86 -1.41
N ILE A 157 -17.62 -2.15 -0.28
CA ILE A 157 -16.38 -1.74 0.40
C ILE A 157 -15.54 -2.96 0.76
N THR A 158 -16.16 -4.01 1.32
CA THR A 158 -15.43 -5.24 1.67
C THR A 158 -14.78 -5.88 0.46
N ARG A 159 -15.51 -6.03 -0.65
CA ARG A 159 -14.98 -6.54 -1.91
C ARG A 159 -13.83 -5.68 -2.42
N ASP A 160 -14.00 -4.36 -2.41
CA ASP A 160 -13.04 -3.41 -2.97
C ASP A 160 -11.76 -3.37 -2.13
N THR A 161 -11.85 -3.39 -0.80
CA THR A 161 -10.69 -3.50 0.09
C THR A 161 -9.90 -4.79 -0.16
N LYS A 162 -10.58 -5.93 -0.40
CA LYS A 162 -9.90 -7.18 -0.77
C LYS A 162 -9.18 -7.06 -2.11
N ILE A 163 -9.79 -6.43 -3.10
CA ILE A 163 -9.15 -6.15 -4.41
C ILE A 163 -7.89 -5.30 -4.20
N LEU A 164 -7.97 -4.25 -3.37
CA LEU A 164 -6.84 -3.38 -3.08
C LEU A 164 -5.70 -4.10 -2.36
N PHE A 165 -5.99 -5.01 -1.42
CA PHE A 165 -4.93 -5.83 -0.81
C PHE A 165 -4.30 -6.81 -1.82
N ARG A 166 -5.11 -7.54 -2.59
CA ARG A 166 -4.62 -8.51 -3.60
C ARG A 166 -3.80 -7.85 -4.70
N LEU A 167 -4.01 -6.56 -4.96
CA LEU A 167 -3.20 -5.80 -5.90
C LEU A 167 -1.72 -5.88 -5.56
N PHE A 168 -1.35 -5.83 -4.28
CA PHE A 168 0.07 -5.88 -3.86
C PHE A 168 0.71 -7.22 -4.17
N SER A 169 0.05 -8.34 -3.84
CA SER A 169 0.59 -9.67 -4.14
C SER A 169 0.64 -9.91 -5.65
N THR A 170 -0.39 -9.50 -6.40
CA THR A 170 -0.39 -9.60 -7.86
C THR A 170 0.77 -8.81 -8.47
N VAL A 171 1.02 -7.59 -8.02
CA VAL A 171 2.14 -6.77 -8.51
C VAL A 171 3.49 -7.41 -8.15
N TYR A 172 3.64 -7.92 -6.94
CA TYR A 172 4.85 -8.59 -6.49
C TYR A 172 5.16 -9.85 -7.32
N GLU A 173 4.20 -10.76 -7.45
CA GLU A 173 4.34 -12.00 -8.22
C GLU A 173 4.63 -11.75 -9.71
N ASN A 174 4.05 -10.70 -10.31
CA ASN A 174 4.32 -10.33 -11.70
C ASN A 174 5.71 -9.70 -11.89
N ALA A 175 6.27 -9.07 -10.86
CA ALA A 175 7.64 -8.55 -10.91
C ALA A 175 8.65 -9.70 -10.83
N ASP A 176 8.47 -10.62 -9.89
CA ASP A 176 9.33 -11.80 -9.71
C ASP A 176 9.34 -12.68 -10.98
N ALA A 177 8.17 -12.91 -11.59
CA ALA A 177 8.07 -13.71 -12.83
C ALA A 177 8.79 -13.06 -14.02
N LYS A 178 8.84 -11.72 -14.09
CA LYS A 178 9.56 -11.00 -15.15
C LYS A 178 11.06 -10.98 -14.91
N GLU A 179 11.52 -10.88 -13.66
CA GLU A 179 12.95 -10.95 -13.34
C GLU A 179 13.51 -12.36 -13.59
N ALA A 180 12.74 -13.42 -13.30
CA ALA A 180 13.11 -14.80 -13.60
C ALA A 180 13.17 -15.14 -15.11
N ALA A 181 12.45 -14.41 -15.96
CA ALA A 181 12.42 -14.63 -17.41
C ALA A 181 13.56 -13.93 -18.17
N VAL A 182 14.40 -13.15 -17.48
CA VAL A 182 15.50 -12.36 -18.05
C VAL A 182 16.88 -12.97 -17.73
N VAL A 183 16.92 -14.06 -16.94
CA VAL A 183 18.11 -14.87 -16.61
C VAL A 183 18.17 -16.11 -17.49
#